data_AF-A0ABD2W886-F1
#
_entry.id   AF-A0ABD2W886-F1
#
_cell.length_a   1.000
_cell.length_b   1.000
_cell.length_c   1.000
_cell.angle_alpha   90.00
_cell.angle_beta   90.00
_cell.angle_gamma   90.00
#
_symmetry.space_group_name_H-M   'P 1'
#
loop_
_entity.id
_entity.type
_entity.pdbx_description
1 polymer ?
#
loop_
_entity_poly.entity_id
_entity_poly.type
_entity_poly.pdbx_seq_one_letter_code
_entity_poly.pdbx_strand_id
1 'polypeptide(L)'
;MAPNCNCNKINFFAAVILFFYIAIHNQAEIFDSEDGEILQLDDKSRFIDFHSTRKELIKMKTEVMNFEKSLQKMVNFINSNGSVQSNLSMADFASESVGGFVIDTPDTEPFSKVASTQLTIFGIPIWKHTFYSPRKIIQPWRQAGECWSFKGSHGKINIQLAMSINIDKVTMEHIPISASLTGKIDSAPKTFNILGEIGGKYVMIDTFMYDKNGLPSQTFILKHSEMKKIPFLRIILEIVSNWGNSEHTCIYRFKVHGKFSETNN
;
A
#
# COMPACT_ATOMS: atom_id res chain seq x y z
N MET A 1 -79.87 -19.27 22.85
CA MET A 1 -79.69 -17.85 22.49
C MET A 1 -78.62 -17.79 21.42
N ALA A 2 -78.98 -17.34 20.21
CA ALA A 2 -78.01 -16.81 19.25
C ALA A 2 -77.29 -15.59 19.88
N PRO A 3 -76.08 -15.23 19.44
CA PRO A 3 -76.01 -14.42 18.24
C PRO A 3 -74.81 -14.65 17.30
N ASN A 4 -75.09 -14.36 16.03
CA ASN A 4 -74.28 -13.62 15.08
C ASN A 4 -72.94 -14.21 14.60
N CYS A 5 -73.10 -14.96 13.51
CA CYS A 5 -72.25 -14.98 12.33
C CYS A 5 -71.59 -13.61 12.02
N ASN A 6 -70.30 -13.60 11.68
CA ASN A 6 -69.79 -12.67 10.68
C ASN A 6 -68.63 -13.30 9.89
N CYS A 7 -68.99 -14.23 9.01
CA CYS A 7 -68.16 -14.69 7.88
C CYS A 7 -67.91 -13.51 6.93
N ASN A 8 -66.92 -12.65 7.21
CA ASN A 8 -66.59 -11.52 6.33
C ASN A 8 -65.13 -11.06 6.38
N LYS A 9 -64.18 -11.93 6.74
CA LYS A 9 -62.74 -11.60 6.65
C LYS A 9 -61.92 -12.42 5.66
N ILE A 10 -62.53 -13.38 4.96
CA ILE A 10 -61.86 -14.16 3.90
C ILE A 10 -62.15 -13.59 2.49
N ASN A 11 -63.23 -12.81 2.31
CA ASN A 11 -63.62 -12.25 1.00
C ASN A 11 -62.91 -10.95 0.59
N PHE A 12 -62.21 -10.26 1.49
CA PHE A 12 -61.55 -8.99 1.14
C PHE A 12 -60.22 -9.20 0.39
N PHE A 13 -59.42 -10.18 0.82
CA PHE A 13 -58.13 -10.47 0.17
C PHE A 13 -58.29 -11.08 -1.23
N ALA A 14 -59.30 -11.93 -1.43
CA ALA A 14 -59.60 -12.48 -2.75
C ALA A 14 -60.08 -11.41 -3.75
N ALA A 15 -60.87 -10.44 -3.29
CA ALA A 15 -61.37 -9.36 -4.15
C ALA A 15 -60.25 -8.41 -4.60
N VAL A 16 -59.28 -8.09 -3.74
CA VAL A 16 -58.14 -7.22 -4.09
C VAL A 16 -57.24 -7.88 -5.12
N ILE A 17 -56.95 -9.18 -4.98
CA ILE A 17 -56.12 -9.91 -5.95
C ILE A 17 -56.82 -10.01 -7.31
N LEU A 18 -58.14 -10.24 -7.34
CA LEU A 18 -58.90 -10.27 -8.59
C LEU A 18 -58.92 -8.89 -9.28
N PHE A 19 -58.99 -7.80 -8.52
CA PHE A 19 -58.97 -6.44 -9.08
C PHE A 19 -57.62 -6.10 -9.72
N PHE A 20 -56.50 -6.49 -9.09
CA PHE A 20 -55.18 -6.31 -9.71
C PHE A 20 -54.95 -7.23 -10.90
N TYR A 21 -55.46 -8.48 -10.85
CA TYR A 21 -55.37 -9.40 -11.99
C TYR A 21 -56.16 -8.91 -13.21
N ILE A 22 -57.38 -8.39 -13.01
CA ILE A 22 -58.19 -7.80 -14.09
C ILE A 22 -57.57 -6.49 -14.60
N ALA A 23 -57.03 -5.64 -13.73
CA ALA A 23 -56.38 -4.41 -14.14
C ALA A 23 -55.09 -4.64 -14.95
N ILE A 24 -54.35 -5.72 -14.68
CA ILE A 24 -53.13 -6.08 -15.40
C ILE A 24 -53.44 -6.79 -16.73
N HIS A 25 -54.54 -7.53 -16.82
CA HIS A 25 -54.93 -8.23 -18.07
C HIS A 25 -55.77 -7.39 -19.05
N ASN A 26 -56.30 -6.24 -18.65
CA ASN A 26 -57.20 -5.43 -19.51
C ASN A 26 -56.51 -4.29 -20.28
N GLN A 27 -55.18 -4.31 -20.40
CA GLN A 27 -54.41 -3.38 -21.26
C GLN A 27 -53.50 -4.10 -22.26
N ALA A 28 -53.78 -5.38 -22.54
CA ALA A 28 -53.20 -6.10 -23.65
C ALA A 28 -54.33 -6.53 -24.60
N GLU A 29 -54.30 -5.94 -25.80
CA GLU A 29 -54.92 -6.43 -27.04
C GLU A 29 -56.33 -5.93 -27.46
N ILE A 30 -56.28 -5.01 -28.45
CA ILE A 30 -57.01 -5.04 -29.75
C ILE A 30 -58.43 -4.45 -29.82
N PHE A 31 -58.56 -3.32 -30.53
CA PHE A 31 -59.59 -2.96 -31.53
C PHE A 31 -59.06 -1.72 -32.29
N ASP A 32 -59.16 -1.53 -33.60
CA ASP A 32 -59.22 -2.37 -34.79
C ASP A 32 -58.93 -1.41 -35.98
N SER A 33 -58.72 -1.94 -37.16
CA SER A 33 -58.32 -1.27 -38.42
C SER A 33 -59.31 -0.25 -39.02
N GLU A 34 -58.78 0.59 -39.95
CA GLU A 34 -59.45 1.25 -41.11
C GLU A 34 -60.53 2.33 -40.77
N ASP A 35 -60.61 3.54 -41.33
CA ASP A 35 -60.15 4.17 -42.57
C ASP A 35 -60.12 5.71 -42.42
N GLY A 36 -59.16 6.35 -43.11
CA GLY A 36 -59.32 7.61 -43.86
C GLY A 36 -59.90 8.88 -43.20
N GLU A 37 -59.01 9.80 -42.79
CA GLU A 37 -59.02 11.15 -43.39
C GLU A 37 -57.61 11.79 -43.30
N ILE A 38 -57.14 12.24 -44.46
CA ILE A 38 -55.81 12.81 -44.68
C ILE A 38 -55.76 14.21 -44.07
N LEU A 39 -55.13 14.36 -42.90
CA LEU A 39 -54.57 15.64 -42.47
C LEU A 39 -53.17 15.77 -43.10
N GLN A 40 -53.12 16.47 -44.24
CA GLN A 40 -51.88 16.95 -44.84
C GLN A 40 -51.13 17.80 -43.81
N LEU A 41 -50.16 17.20 -43.13
CA LEU A 41 -49.13 17.94 -42.40
C LEU A 41 -47.95 18.12 -43.34
N ASP A 42 -47.85 19.35 -43.83
CA ASP A 42 -46.84 19.93 -44.69
C ASP A 42 -45.41 19.47 -44.36
N ASP A 43 -44.72 19.04 -45.42
CA ASP A 43 -43.44 18.34 -45.48
C ASP A 43 -42.24 19.29 -45.34
N LYS A 44 -42.22 20.13 -44.28
CA LYS A 44 -41.15 21.14 -44.11
C LYS A 44 -40.56 21.32 -42.71
N SER A 45 -41.04 20.62 -41.69
CA SER A 45 -40.50 20.76 -40.31
C SER A 45 -39.75 19.54 -39.78
N ARG A 46 -39.63 18.46 -40.57
CA ARG A 46 -39.01 17.19 -40.14
C ARG A 46 -37.57 16.97 -40.61
N PHE A 47 -36.85 18.04 -40.92
CA PHE A 47 -35.39 18.01 -40.95
C PHE A 47 -34.88 18.41 -39.56
N ILE A 48 -35.18 17.58 -38.54
CA ILE A 48 -34.50 17.67 -37.26
C ILE A 48 -33.02 17.43 -37.57
N ASP A 49 -32.19 18.38 -37.16
CA ASP A 49 -30.78 18.55 -37.50
C ASP A 49 -29.92 17.32 -37.15
N PHE A 50 -30.04 16.26 -37.96
CA PHE A 50 -29.29 15.01 -37.83
C PHE A 50 -27.78 15.27 -37.92
N HIS A 51 -27.39 16.33 -38.63
CA HIS A 51 -26.02 16.75 -38.76
C HIS A 51 -25.46 17.32 -37.45
N SER A 52 -26.21 18.18 -36.74
CA SER A 52 -25.83 18.69 -35.41
C SER A 52 -25.78 17.58 -34.37
N THR A 53 -26.79 16.70 -34.30
CA THR A 53 -26.78 15.56 -33.36
C THR A 53 -25.60 14.63 -33.62
N ARG A 54 -25.26 14.37 -34.89
CA ARG A 54 -24.08 13.57 -35.26
C ARG A 54 -22.77 14.26 -34.85
N LYS A 55 -22.69 15.58 -34.98
CA LYS A 55 -21.52 16.38 -34.58
C LYS A 55 -21.31 16.33 -33.06
N GLU A 56 -22.38 16.44 -32.28
CA GLU A 56 -22.34 16.30 -30.82
C GLU A 56 -21.94 14.88 -30.40
N LEU A 57 -22.47 13.85 -31.07
CA LEU A 57 -22.10 12.46 -30.81
C LEU A 57 -20.62 12.19 -31.05
N ILE A 58 -20.04 12.72 -32.13
CA ILE A 58 -18.60 12.59 -32.42
C ILE A 58 -17.76 13.33 -31.38
N LYS A 59 -18.21 14.52 -30.95
CA LYS A 59 -17.56 15.29 -29.89
C LYS A 59 -17.55 14.52 -28.57
N MET A 60 -18.71 14.00 -28.16
CA MET A 60 -18.85 13.20 -26.93
C MET A 60 -18.02 11.91 -27.01
N LYS A 61 -17.99 11.22 -28.15
CA LYS A 61 -17.13 10.05 -28.35
C LYS A 61 -15.65 10.38 -28.18
N THR A 62 -15.23 11.55 -28.66
CA THR A 62 -13.85 12.02 -28.53
C THR A 62 -13.50 12.37 -27.08
N GLU A 63 -14.42 13.03 -26.37
CA GLU A 63 -14.27 13.32 -24.94
C GLU A 63 -14.18 12.04 -24.10
N VAL A 64 -15.02 11.04 -24.39
CA VAL A 64 -14.96 9.72 -23.74
C VAL A 64 -13.61 9.04 -24.00
N MET A 65 -13.12 9.02 -25.24
CA MET A 65 -11.79 8.44 -25.54
C MET A 65 -10.65 9.19 -24.84
N ASN A 66 -10.74 10.51 -24.69
CA ASN A 66 -9.74 11.30 -23.97
C ASN A 66 -9.81 11.07 -22.46
N PHE A 67 -11.01 10.89 -21.93
CA PHE A 67 -11.24 10.53 -20.54
C PHE A 67 -10.71 9.13 -20.22
N GLU A 68 -10.99 8.13 -21.07
CA GLU A 68 -10.44 6.77 -20.94
C GLU A 68 -8.91 6.78 -20.95
N LYS A 69 -8.27 7.55 -21.84
CA LYS A 69 -6.82 7.73 -21.82
C LYS A 69 -6.30 8.34 -20.53
N SER A 70 -7.04 9.28 -19.95
CA SER A 70 -6.68 9.92 -18.67
C SER A 70 -6.86 8.97 -17.50
N LEU A 71 -7.93 8.17 -17.51
CA LEU A 71 -8.13 7.08 -16.55
C LEU A 71 -7.02 6.04 -16.65
N GLN A 72 -6.63 5.65 -17.85
CA GLN A 72 -5.53 4.70 -18.05
C GLN A 72 -4.21 5.24 -17.49
N LYS A 73 -3.93 6.55 -17.68
CA LYS A 73 -2.75 7.21 -17.08
C LYS A 73 -2.83 7.20 -15.55
N MET A 74 -4.00 7.47 -14.97
CA MET A 74 -4.21 7.44 -13.53
C MET A 74 -4.06 6.04 -12.95
N VAL A 75 -4.63 5.02 -13.61
CA VAL A 75 -4.47 3.60 -13.22
C VAL A 75 -3.00 3.19 -13.28
N ASN A 76 -2.27 3.58 -14.32
CA ASN A 76 -0.83 3.29 -14.41
C ASN A 76 -0.03 3.98 -13.29
N PHE A 77 -0.37 5.22 -12.95
CA PHE A 77 0.22 5.95 -11.82
C PHE A 77 -0.10 5.31 -10.46
N ILE A 78 -1.35 4.88 -10.27
CA ILE A 78 -1.78 4.14 -9.08
C ILE A 78 -1.05 2.80 -8.99
N ASN A 79 -0.91 2.05 -10.08
CA ASN A 79 -0.22 0.77 -10.08
C ASN A 79 1.28 0.92 -9.78
N SER A 80 1.94 2.00 -10.23
CA SER A 80 3.32 2.30 -9.79
C SER A 80 3.41 2.58 -8.29
N ASN A 81 2.36 3.15 -7.70
CA ASN A 81 2.23 3.38 -6.26
C ASN A 81 1.52 2.25 -5.50
N GLY A 82 1.02 1.21 -6.19
CA GLY A 82 0.28 0.10 -5.58
C GLY A 82 1.18 -0.73 -4.66
N SER A 83 2.48 -0.74 -4.93
CA SER A 83 3.54 -1.23 -4.04
C SER A 83 3.51 -0.52 -2.67
N VAL A 84 3.27 0.80 -2.65
CA VAL A 84 3.15 1.61 -1.43
C VAL A 84 1.91 1.20 -0.63
N GLN A 85 0.76 0.99 -1.29
CA GLN A 85 -0.46 0.52 -0.64
C GLN A 85 -0.28 -0.89 -0.03
N SER A 86 0.40 -1.80 -0.74
CA SER A 86 0.69 -3.15 -0.24
C SER A 86 1.68 -3.17 0.93
N ASN A 87 2.57 -2.18 1.04
CA ASN A 87 3.52 -2.05 2.14
C ASN A 87 2.92 -1.40 3.38
N LEU A 88 1.83 -0.63 3.25
CA LEU A 88 1.05 -0.08 4.37
C LEU A 88 0.08 -1.10 4.98
N SER A 89 -0.32 -2.14 4.27
CA SER A 89 -1.28 -3.13 4.75
C SER A 89 -0.67 -4.25 5.61
N MET A 90 0.66 -4.27 5.78
CA MET A 90 1.37 -5.28 6.56
C MET A 90 1.87 -4.71 7.88
N ALA A 91 1.66 -5.44 8.98
CA ALA A 91 2.17 -5.06 10.29
C ALA A 91 3.71 -5.08 10.31
N ASP A 92 4.31 -4.03 10.90
CA ASP A 92 5.76 -3.88 11.07
C ASP A 92 6.14 -4.20 12.52
N PHE A 93 6.57 -5.44 12.75
CA PHE A 93 6.90 -5.94 14.08
C PHE A 93 8.25 -5.43 14.60
N ALA A 94 9.07 -4.83 13.74
CA ALA A 94 10.30 -4.17 14.16
C ALA A 94 10.05 -2.73 14.62
N SER A 95 8.91 -2.13 14.28
CA SER A 95 8.63 -0.72 14.55
C SER A 95 8.71 -0.40 16.03
N GLU A 96 9.44 0.67 16.36
CA GLU A 96 9.62 1.10 17.74
C GLU A 96 8.29 1.50 18.41
N SER A 97 7.40 2.13 17.63
CA SER A 97 6.10 2.61 18.12
C SER A 97 5.16 1.50 18.59
N VAL A 98 5.41 0.25 18.18
CA VAL A 98 4.60 -0.91 18.58
C VAL A 98 5.34 -1.84 19.54
N GLY A 99 6.53 -1.44 20.03
CA GLY A 99 7.32 -2.18 21.00
C GLY A 99 8.57 -2.87 20.46
N GLY A 100 8.90 -2.71 19.18
CA GLY A 100 10.20 -3.11 18.65
C GLY A 100 11.33 -2.30 19.27
N PHE A 101 12.52 -2.88 19.35
CA PHE A 101 13.64 -2.24 20.05
C PHE A 101 14.99 -2.66 19.44
N VAL A 102 15.89 -1.69 19.25
CA VAL A 102 17.28 -1.98 18.86
C VAL A 102 18.08 -2.28 20.12
N ILE A 103 18.59 -3.51 20.22
CA ILE A 103 19.34 -4.00 21.37
C ILE A 103 20.76 -3.42 21.36
N ASP A 104 21.49 -3.69 20.29
CA ASP A 104 22.87 -3.27 20.10
C ASP A 104 23.28 -3.32 18.61
N THR A 105 24.49 -2.86 18.32
CA THR A 105 25.10 -2.84 16.98
C THR A 105 26.47 -3.51 17.03
N PRO A 106 26.52 -4.85 17.12
CA PRO A 106 27.77 -5.57 17.32
C PRO A 106 28.74 -5.31 16.16
N ASP A 107 30.01 -5.08 16.49
CA ASP A 107 31.09 -4.82 15.53
C ASP A 107 30.79 -3.69 14.51
N THR A 108 29.91 -2.75 14.86
CA THR A 108 29.42 -1.73 13.94
C THR A 108 29.56 -0.34 14.53
N GLU A 109 30.50 0.42 13.98
CA GLU A 109 30.78 1.77 14.44
C GLU A 109 29.87 2.79 13.75
N PRO A 110 29.22 3.71 14.50
CA PRO A 110 28.46 4.78 13.91
C PRO A 110 29.35 5.70 13.06
N PHE A 111 28.82 6.14 11.93
CA PHE A 111 29.47 7.13 11.07
C PHE A 111 28.81 8.49 11.21
N SER A 112 29.63 9.50 11.43
CA SER A 112 29.22 10.90 11.42
C SER A 112 30.30 11.70 10.72
N LYS A 113 29.94 12.41 9.65
CA LYS A 113 30.82 13.46 9.12
C LYS A 113 30.72 14.63 10.08
N VAL A 114 31.83 14.94 10.73
CA VAL A 114 31.99 16.17 11.51
C VAL A 114 32.06 17.33 10.50
N ALA A 115 30.91 17.71 9.95
CA ALA A 115 30.77 18.98 9.26
C ALA A 115 30.61 20.04 10.35
N SER A 116 31.76 20.59 10.76
CA SER A 116 31.98 21.89 11.39
C SER A 116 30.72 22.75 11.66
N THR A 117 30.08 22.58 12.81
CA THR A 117 29.51 23.67 13.64
C THR A 117 28.90 23.04 14.90
N GLN A 118 29.75 22.54 15.80
CA GLN A 118 29.35 22.46 17.20
C GLN A 118 29.25 23.91 17.68
N LEU A 119 28.03 24.43 17.84
CA LEU A 119 27.86 25.75 18.44
C LEU A 119 28.15 25.61 19.92
N THR A 120 29.23 26.24 20.38
CA THR A 120 29.57 26.33 21.80
C THR A 120 29.36 27.76 22.29
N ILE A 121 28.71 27.95 23.44
CA ILE A 121 28.78 29.21 24.19
C ILE A 121 29.56 28.92 25.48
N PHE A 122 30.56 29.74 25.80
CA PHE A 122 31.48 29.54 26.94
C PHE A 122 32.13 28.14 27.00
N GLY A 123 32.45 27.55 25.84
CA GLY A 123 33.04 26.21 25.77
C GLY A 123 32.06 25.06 26.01
N ILE A 124 30.78 25.35 26.27
CA ILE A 124 29.73 24.33 26.44
C ILE A 124 29.07 24.08 25.08
N PRO A 125 29.02 22.83 24.58
CA PRO A 125 28.24 22.47 23.39
C PRO A 125 26.76 22.76 23.63
N ILE A 126 26.19 23.64 22.82
CA ILE A 126 24.75 24.00 22.90
C ILE A 126 23.98 23.30 21.79
N TRP A 127 24.63 23.07 20.65
CA TRP A 127 24.11 22.28 19.55
C TRP A 127 25.18 21.31 19.05
N LYS A 128 24.83 20.03 19.02
CA LYS A 128 25.59 18.99 18.31
C LYS A 128 24.81 18.63 17.06
N HIS A 129 25.52 18.46 15.94
CA HIS A 129 24.93 18.04 14.67
C HIS A 129 24.09 16.75 14.87
N THR A 130 22.96 16.67 14.18
CA THR A 130 21.98 15.59 14.27
C THR A 130 22.62 14.24 13.94
N PHE A 131 22.98 13.47 14.96
CA PHE A 131 23.32 12.06 14.84
C PHE A 131 22.06 11.24 15.03
N TYR A 132 21.65 10.49 14.01
CA TYR A 132 20.59 9.50 14.17
C TYR A 132 21.16 8.25 14.80
N SER A 133 20.67 7.90 15.99
CA SER A 133 21.04 6.64 16.64
C SER A 133 20.55 5.43 15.83
N PRO A 134 21.09 4.21 16.06
CA PRO A 134 20.62 2.99 15.41
C PRO A 134 19.11 2.77 15.48
N ARG A 135 18.43 3.27 16.53
CA ARG A 135 16.96 3.26 16.69
C ARG A 135 16.22 3.86 15.49
N LYS A 136 16.85 4.77 14.73
CA LYS A 136 16.22 5.43 13.59
C LYS A 136 15.77 4.44 12.51
N ILE A 137 16.45 3.30 12.34
CA ILE A 137 16.11 2.31 11.31
C ILE A 137 14.73 1.66 11.54
N ILE A 138 14.23 1.65 12.78
CA ILE A 138 12.91 1.11 13.13
C ILE A 138 11.87 2.21 13.41
N GLN A 139 12.19 3.45 13.05
CA GLN A 139 11.32 4.61 13.16
C GLN A 139 10.89 5.10 11.78
N PRO A 140 9.77 5.82 11.66
CA PRO A 140 9.44 6.52 10.43
C PRO A 140 10.46 7.62 10.11
N TRP A 141 10.62 7.91 8.82
CA TRP A 141 11.44 9.01 8.30
C TRP A 141 10.60 9.84 7.32
N ARG A 142 10.93 11.14 7.20
CA ARG A 142 10.16 12.07 6.34
C ARG A 142 10.97 12.84 5.31
N GLN A 143 12.29 12.87 5.43
CA GLN A 143 13.18 13.63 4.54
C GLN A 143 14.52 12.90 4.33
N ALA A 144 15.23 13.27 3.26
CA ALA A 144 16.57 12.78 3.02
C ALA A 144 17.52 13.19 4.17
N GLY A 145 18.45 12.32 4.55
CA GLY A 145 19.34 12.50 5.70
C GLY A 145 18.84 11.88 7.00
N GLU A 146 17.56 11.51 7.10
CA GLU A 146 16.99 10.85 8.29
C GLU A 146 17.28 9.33 8.34
N CYS A 147 18.55 8.96 8.21
CA CYS A 147 18.99 7.57 8.20
C CYS A 147 20.08 7.33 9.25
N TRP A 148 20.18 6.10 9.73
CA TRP A 148 21.32 5.71 10.55
C TRP A 148 22.49 5.34 9.65
N SER A 149 23.65 5.95 9.92
CA SER A 149 24.90 5.72 9.19
C SER A 149 25.91 4.96 10.05
N PHE A 150 26.58 3.97 9.44
CA PHE A 150 27.74 3.28 10.04
C PHE A 150 28.93 3.25 9.09
N LYS A 151 30.13 3.09 9.65
CA LYS A 151 31.40 3.14 8.90
C LYS A 151 31.53 1.95 7.94
N GLY A 152 32.05 2.22 6.75
CA GLY A 152 32.30 1.21 5.73
C GLY A 152 31.02 0.62 5.13
N SER A 153 31.14 -0.60 4.59
CA SER A 153 30.09 -1.30 3.85
C SER A 153 29.50 -2.50 4.57
N HIS A 154 30.01 -2.85 5.76
CA HIS A 154 29.62 -4.01 6.55
C HIS A 154 29.20 -3.58 7.95
N GLY A 155 28.11 -4.14 8.46
CA GLY A 155 27.61 -3.80 9.79
C GLY A 155 26.43 -4.69 10.20
N LYS A 156 26.17 -4.77 11.49
CA LYS A 156 25.13 -5.60 12.12
C LYS A 156 24.30 -4.76 13.06
N ILE A 157 22.99 -5.02 13.06
CA ILE A 157 22.05 -4.46 14.02
C ILE A 157 21.24 -5.59 14.62
N ASN A 158 21.23 -5.67 15.94
CA ASN A 158 20.42 -6.61 16.68
C ASN A 158 19.09 -5.95 17.08
N ILE A 159 17.99 -6.56 16.68
CA ILE A 159 16.65 -6.01 16.82
C ILE A 159 15.78 -7.03 17.55
N GLN A 160 15.17 -6.58 18.65
CA GLN A 160 14.06 -7.28 19.26
C GLN A 160 12.78 -6.82 18.58
N LEU A 161 12.00 -7.78 18.08
CA LEU A 161 10.66 -7.53 17.56
C LEU A 161 9.68 -7.29 18.71
N ALA A 162 8.57 -6.61 18.43
CA ALA A 162 7.51 -6.35 19.40
C ALA A 162 6.91 -7.63 19.99
N MET A 163 6.92 -8.73 19.23
CA MET A 163 6.54 -10.05 19.67
C MET A 163 7.23 -11.14 18.84
N SER A 164 7.17 -12.37 19.34
CA SER A 164 7.68 -13.54 18.62
C SER A 164 6.77 -13.88 17.43
N ILE A 165 7.34 -13.94 16.22
CA ILE A 165 6.58 -14.15 14.99
C ILE A 165 7.24 -15.13 14.03
N ASN A 166 6.41 -15.78 13.22
CA ASN A 166 6.81 -16.44 12.00
C ASN A 166 7.05 -15.38 10.92
N ILE A 167 8.30 -15.09 10.59
CA ILE A 167 8.66 -14.06 9.60
C ILE A 167 8.29 -14.54 8.19
N ASP A 168 7.57 -13.71 7.45
CA ASP A 168 7.19 -13.98 6.05
C ASP A 168 7.99 -13.12 5.07
N LYS A 169 8.19 -11.85 5.43
CA LYS A 169 8.80 -10.83 4.57
C LYS A 169 9.58 -9.80 5.40
N VAL A 170 10.52 -9.14 4.76
CA VAL A 170 11.21 -7.96 5.31
C VAL A 170 11.19 -6.83 4.30
N THR A 171 11.20 -5.58 4.76
CA THR A 171 11.23 -4.41 3.89
C THR A 171 12.47 -3.57 4.18
N MET A 172 13.20 -3.20 3.13
CA MET A 172 14.30 -2.25 3.18
C MET A 172 13.90 -0.96 2.47
N GLU A 173 14.10 0.18 3.11
CA GLU A 173 13.84 1.48 2.52
C GLU A 173 15.12 2.31 2.40
N HIS A 174 15.16 3.09 1.33
CA HIS A 174 16.15 4.13 1.11
C HIS A 174 15.49 5.31 0.37
N ILE A 175 16.13 6.48 0.34
CA ILE A 175 15.67 7.59 -0.52
C ILE A 175 15.71 7.21 -2.00
N PRO A 176 14.78 7.73 -2.83
CA PRO A 176 14.91 7.66 -4.28
C PRO A 176 16.14 8.45 -4.75
N ILE A 177 16.70 8.06 -5.90
CA ILE A 177 17.81 8.77 -6.55
C ILE A 177 17.50 10.26 -6.74
N SER A 178 16.25 10.60 -7.09
CA SER A 178 15.79 11.98 -7.30
C SER A 178 15.81 12.85 -6.03
N ALA A 179 15.83 12.25 -4.84
CA ALA A 179 15.94 12.97 -3.57
C ALA A 179 17.40 13.07 -3.08
N SER A 180 18.35 12.50 -3.81
CA SER A 180 19.78 12.62 -3.49
C SER A 180 20.37 13.90 -4.07
N LEU A 181 21.10 14.67 -3.25
CA LEU A 181 21.79 15.89 -3.68
C LEU A 181 22.86 15.63 -4.74
N THR A 182 23.44 14.43 -4.77
CA THR A 182 24.48 14.05 -5.74
C THR A 182 23.94 13.29 -6.94
N GLY A 183 22.62 13.02 -6.96
CA GLY A 183 22.00 12.12 -7.94
C GLY A 183 22.48 10.67 -7.83
N LYS A 184 23.09 10.28 -6.70
CA LYS A 184 23.56 8.91 -6.43
C LYS A 184 23.16 8.46 -5.03
N ILE A 185 22.96 7.15 -4.86
CA ILE A 185 22.66 6.51 -3.56
C ILE A 185 23.65 5.38 -3.28
N ASP A 186 24.93 5.60 -3.55
CA ASP A 186 25.97 4.57 -3.40
C ASP A 186 26.17 4.13 -1.93
N SER A 187 25.68 4.90 -0.96
CA SER A 187 25.63 4.55 0.47
C SER A 187 24.46 3.63 0.84
N ALA A 188 23.53 3.34 -0.08
CA ALA A 188 22.44 2.42 0.18
C ALA A 188 22.98 1.01 0.43
N PRO A 189 22.36 0.23 1.34
CA PRO A 189 22.70 -1.18 1.49
C PRO A 189 22.47 -1.90 0.16
N LYS A 190 23.34 -2.86 -0.15
CA LYS A 190 23.24 -3.71 -1.34
C LYS A 190 22.87 -5.12 -0.93
N THR A 191 23.83 -5.91 -0.44
CA THR A 191 23.57 -7.27 0.03
C THR A 191 23.41 -7.26 1.53
N PHE A 192 22.39 -7.95 2.03
CA PHE A 192 22.15 -8.09 3.47
C PHE A 192 21.57 -9.45 3.82
N ASN A 193 21.86 -9.90 5.04
CA ASN A 193 21.38 -11.15 5.61
C ASN A 193 20.44 -10.84 6.77
N ILE A 194 19.49 -11.74 6.97
CA ILE A 194 18.67 -11.80 8.19
C ILE A 194 19.08 -13.05 8.95
N LEU A 195 19.40 -12.90 10.24
CA LEU A 195 19.65 -14.01 11.15
C LEU A 195 18.61 -13.97 12.27
N GLY A 196 18.20 -15.14 12.78
CA GLY A 196 17.26 -15.26 13.89
C GLY A 196 17.87 -15.98 15.07
N GLU A 197 17.53 -15.56 16.28
CA GLU A 197 17.99 -16.22 17.52
C GLU A 197 17.22 -17.53 17.75
N ILE A 198 17.94 -18.65 17.87
CA ILE A 198 17.43 -19.96 18.27
C ILE A 198 18.36 -20.53 19.34
N GLY A 199 17.83 -20.79 20.54
CA GLY A 199 18.61 -21.37 21.64
C GLY A 199 19.85 -20.55 22.02
N GLY A 200 19.76 -19.22 21.97
CA GLY A 200 20.87 -18.30 22.29
C GLY A 200 21.94 -18.16 21.20
N LYS A 201 21.72 -18.72 20.01
CA LYS A 201 22.62 -18.58 18.85
C LYS A 201 21.86 -18.00 17.67
N TYR A 202 22.52 -17.15 16.89
CA TYR A 202 21.96 -16.62 15.65
C TYR A 202 22.21 -17.56 14.49
N VAL A 203 21.14 -17.91 13.78
CA VAL A 203 21.15 -18.78 12.60
C VAL A 203 20.64 -18.00 11.39
N MET A 204 21.25 -18.24 10.22
CA MET A 204 20.87 -17.56 8.98
C MET A 204 19.45 -17.91 8.55
N ILE A 205 18.60 -16.89 8.39
CA ILE A 205 17.23 -17.02 7.86
C ILE A 205 17.26 -16.93 6.33
N ASP A 206 17.83 -15.85 5.79
CA ASP A 206 17.92 -15.62 4.35
C ASP A 206 18.90 -14.49 3.98
N THR A 207 19.17 -14.37 2.68
CA THR A 207 20.00 -13.32 2.07
C THR A 207 19.24 -12.63 0.95
N PHE A 208 19.31 -11.30 0.95
CA PHE A 208 18.64 -10.43 -0.01
C PHE A 208 19.59 -9.40 -0.61
N MET A 209 19.15 -8.80 -1.72
CA MET A 209 19.87 -7.73 -2.39
C MET A 209 18.90 -6.58 -2.71
N TYR A 210 19.14 -5.41 -2.13
CA TYR A 210 18.42 -4.19 -2.42
C TYR A 210 18.86 -3.58 -3.75
N ASP A 211 17.95 -3.34 -4.67
CA ASP A 211 18.22 -2.78 -5.99
C ASP A 211 18.19 -1.24 -5.97
N LYS A 212 19.33 -0.57 -6.13
CA LYS A 212 19.36 0.90 -6.14
C LYS A 212 18.58 1.55 -7.29
N ASN A 213 18.29 0.81 -8.36
CA ASN A 213 17.49 1.29 -9.49
C ASN A 213 16.00 0.94 -9.36
N GLY A 214 15.65 0.15 -8.35
CA GLY A 214 14.28 -0.26 -8.08
C GLY A 214 13.47 0.79 -7.31
N LEU A 215 12.36 0.36 -6.74
CA LEU A 215 11.54 1.22 -5.88
C LEU A 215 12.31 1.60 -4.60
N PRO A 216 12.08 2.80 -4.02
CA PRO A 216 12.76 3.22 -2.79
C PRO A 216 12.50 2.29 -1.60
N SER A 217 11.28 1.75 -1.50
CA SER A 217 10.84 0.76 -0.50
C SER A 217 10.68 -0.60 -1.17
N GLN A 218 11.51 -1.58 -0.78
CA GLN A 218 11.55 -2.91 -1.38
C GLN A 218 11.25 -3.98 -0.34
N THR A 219 10.29 -4.84 -0.68
CA THR A 219 9.85 -5.94 0.19
C THR A 219 10.36 -7.26 -0.35
N PHE A 220 11.03 -8.01 0.50
CA PHE A 220 11.67 -9.28 0.18
C PHE A 220 10.93 -10.42 0.88
N ILE A 221 10.56 -11.43 0.11
CA ILE A 221 9.88 -12.63 0.62
C ILE A 221 10.94 -13.66 1.00
N LEU A 222 10.82 -14.24 2.20
CA LEU A 222 11.71 -15.33 2.61
C LEU A 222 11.56 -16.52 1.66
N LYS A 223 12.69 -17.08 1.22
CA LYS A 223 12.79 -18.21 0.28
C LYS A 223 12.75 -19.54 1.02
N HIS A 224 13.39 -19.63 2.19
CA HIS A 224 13.48 -20.87 2.96
C HIS A 224 12.17 -21.16 3.72
N SER A 225 11.41 -22.16 3.24
CA SER A 225 10.11 -22.54 3.81
C SER A 225 10.19 -22.99 5.27
N GLU A 226 11.28 -23.64 5.66
CA GLU A 226 11.45 -24.14 7.02
C GLU A 226 11.60 -23.00 8.04
N MET A 227 12.28 -21.92 7.66
CA MET A 227 12.43 -20.75 8.53
C MET A 227 11.11 -20.01 8.76
N LYS A 228 10.16 -20.10 7.83
CA LYS A 228 8.82 -19.50 8.01
C LYS A 228 8.02 -20.17 9.14
N LYS A 229 8.35 -21.40 9.52
CA LYS A 229 7.64 -22.15 10.57
C LYS A 229 8.21 -21.89 11.97
N ILE A 230 9.37 -21.26 12.07
CA ILE A 230 10.03 -20.97 13.34
C ILE A 230 9.67 -19.56 13.80
N PRO A 231 9.20 -19.37 15.04
CA PRO A 231 8.94 -18.05 15.58
C PRO A 231 10.24 -17.41 16.09
N PHE A 232 10.47 -16.15 15.72
CA PHE A 232 11.63 -15.36 16.14
C PHE A 232 11.18 -14.12 16.91
N LEU A 233 11.80 -13.89 18.08
CA LEU A 233 11.66 -12.65 18.84
C LEU A 233 12.82 -11.69 18.57
N ARG A 234 14.03 -12.22 18.35
CA ARG A 234 15.23 -11.42 18.08
C ARG A 234 15.84 -11.81 16.75
N ILE A 235 16.28 -10.80 16.03
CA ILE A 235 16.93 -10.94 14.74
C ILE A 235 18.18 -10.07 14.66
N ILE A 236 19.11 -10.45 13.79
CA ILE A 236 20.18 -9.57 13.33
C ILE A 236 19.93 -9.24 11.86
N LEU A 237 19.89 -7.94 11.57
CA LEU A 237 20.09 -7.41 10.22
C LEU A 237 21.60 -7.24 10.01
N GLU A 238 22.18 -8.02 9.12
CA GLU A 238 23.59 -7.94 8.76
C GLU A 238 23.72 -7.36 7.35
N ILE A 239 24.27 -6.16 7.23
CA ILE A 239 24.67 -5.59 5.94
C ILE A 239 26.02 -6.17 5.54
N VAL A 240 26.06 -6.77 4.36
CA VAL A 240 27.24 -7.41 3.77
C VAL A 240 27.94 -6.45 2.80
N SER A 241 27.20 -5.59 2.11
CA SER A 241 27.82 -4.61 1.22
C SER A 241 26.91 -3.41 0.99
N ASN A 242 27.46 -2.34 0.43
CA ASN A 242 26.71 -1.19 -0.10
C ASN A 242 26.91 -1.07 -1.63
N TRP A 243 26.42 0.02 -2.20
CA TRP A 243 26.45 0.27 -3.64
C TRP A 243 27.69 1.02 -4.15
N GLY A 244 28.74 1.16 -3.32
CA GLY A 244 30.04 1.69 -3.72
C GLY A 244 30.55 2.86 -2.89
N ASN A 245 29.85 3.30 -1.84
CA ASN A 245 30.37 4.31 -0.93
C ASN A 245 31.48 3.74 -0.05
N SER A 246 32.68 4.30 -0.11
CA SER A 246 33.85 3.79 0.63
C SER A 246 33.87 4.19 2.11
N GLU A 247 33.13 5.23 2.51
CA GLU A 247 33.18 5.78 3.86
C GLU A 247 32.12 5.18 4.78
N HIS A 248 30.89 4.97 4.26
CA HIS A 248 29.75 4.62 5.10
C HIS A 248 28.60 3.98 4.32
N THR A 249 27.68 3.41 5.08
CA THR A 249 26.39 2.90 4.61
C THR A 249 25.27 3.55 5.42
N CYS A 250 24.17 3.93 4.75
CA CYS A 250 23.00 4.53 5.41
C CYS A 250 21.75 3.68 5.25
N ILE A 251 21.10 3.35 6.36
CA ILE A 251 19.83 2.62 6.39
C ILE A 251 18.73 3.59 6.83
N TYR A 252 17.72 3.81 5.98
CA TYR A 252 16.60 4.70 6.31
C TYR A 252 15.56 3.99 7.15
N ARG A 253 15.09 2.82 6.69
CA ARG A 253 14.13 2.02 7.46
C ARG A 253 14.23 0.54 7.13
N PHE A 254 14.10 -0.27 8.16
CA PHE A 254 13.98 -1.71 8.06
C PHE A 254 12.69 -2.15 8.77
N LYS A 255 11.89 -2.98 8.09
CA LYS A 255 10.63 -3.51 8.63
C LYS A 255 10.62 -5.02 8.58
N VAL A 256 9.93 -5.63 9.53
CA VAL A 256 9.76 -7.08 9.61
C VAL A 256 8.29 -7.42 9.63
N HIS A 257 7.87 -8.31 8.75
CA HIS A 257 6.48 -8.69 8.54
C HIS A 257 6.32 -10.21 8.71
N GLY A 258 5.21 -10.61 9.32
CA GLY A 258 4.93 -12.01 9.57
C GLY A 258 3.60 -12.19 10.28
N LYS A 259 3.45 -13.37 10.89
CA LYS A 259 2.25 -13.72 11.65
C LYS A 259 2.65 -14.13 13.06
N PHE A 260 1.75 -13.86 14.00
CA PHE A 260 1.86 -14.44 15.33
C PHE A 260 1.88 -15.96 15.24
N SER A 261 2.78 -16.56 16.00
CA SER A 261 2.71 -17.97 16.32
C SER A 261 1.90 -18.10 17.60
N GLU A 262 0.68 -18.62 17.52
CA GLU A 262 -0.04 -19.01 18.73
C GLU A 262 0.72 -20.18 19.36
N THR A 263 1.44 -19.92 20.45
CA THR A 263 1.83 -20.99 21.35
C THR A 263 0.56 -21.48 22.02
N ASN A 264 0.03 -22.62 21.55
CA ASN A 264 -0.98 -23.38 22.28
C ASN A 264 -0.39 -23.73 23.64
N ASN A 265 -0.69 -22.92 24.66
CA ASN A 265 -0.42 -23.21 26.06
C ASN A 265 -1.35 -24.30 26.57
#